data_AF-A0A959XU61-F1
#
_entry.id   AF-A0A959XU61-F1
#
_cell.length_a   1.000
_cell.length_b   1.000
_cell.length_c   1.000
_cell.angle_alpha   90.00
_cell.angle_beta   90.00
_cell.angle_gamma   90.00
#
_symmetry.space_group_name_H-M   'P 1'
#
loop_
_entity.id
_entity.type
_entity.pdbx_description
1 polymer ?
#
loop_
_entity_poly.entity_id
_entity_poly.type
_entity_poly.pdbx_seq_one_letter_code
_entity_poly.pdbx_strand_id
1 'polypeptide(L)'
;MINGREALVEEFVLHHIGASEAQSVFNDYSAVLEGPEEQAFLRKLFLKPFSTVLHTCEFARAKGAKKGVLHGLCANVEEGEGLIPISVAIAQHMIHAAQEHEVKGGDLYVVKFNAVELGSASYPAIGIYKFDDKEVFIESKVTSRNVAMKLKRGLGTIKPSKACLVLFTDENYTIFTIDGTGSTEFWHKDFIGLRAKQDHVNSTSNVLELTKSFITDQLPQDFEIAKADQI
;
A
#
# COMPACT_ATOMS: atom_id res chain seq x y z
N MET A 1 5.07 12.92 -5.48
CA MET A 1 3.95 12.81 -4.50
C MET A 1 2.71 12.39 -5.25
N ILE A 2 1.91 11.50 -4.70
CA ILE A 2 0.66 11.05 -5.33
C ILE A 2 -0.41 12.12 -5.19
N ASN A 3 -1.05 12.46 -6.30
CA ASN A 3 -2.28 13.22 -6.30
C ASN A 3 -3.41 12.34 -6.87
N GLY A 4 -4.47 12.21 -6.08
CA GLY A 4 -5.60 11.35 -6.45
C GLY A 4 -6.79 12.12 -7.03
N ARG A 5 -6.69 13.44 -7.25
CA ARG A 5 -7.87 14.30 -7.50
C ARG A 5 -8.74 13.83 -8.68
N GLU A 6 -8.11 13.54 -9.82
CA GLU A 6 -8.79 13.09 -11.05
C GLU A 6 -8.79 11.56 -11.20
N ALA A 7 -8.22 10.85 -10.22
CA ALA A 7 -8.15 9.39 -10.27
C ALA A 7 -9.53 8.76 -10.11
N LEU A 8 -9.72 7.65 -10.83
CA LEU A 8 -10.93 6.84 -10.80
C LEU A 8 -10.62 5.47 -10.21
N VAL A 9 -11.46 5.01 -9.29
CA VAL A 9 -11.50 3.60 -8.89
C VAL A 9 -12.39 2.87 -9.88
N GLU A 10 -11.80 2.08 -10.77
CA GLU A 10 -12.53 1.35 -11.81
C GLU A 10 -13.32 0.20 -11.21
N GLU A 11 -12.64 -0.63 -10.41
CA GLU A 11 -13.24 -1.74 -9.69
C GLU A 11 -12.36 -2.12 -8.49
N PHE A 12 -12.96 -2.81 -7.51
CA PHE A 12 -12.20 -3.39 -6.42
C PHE A 12 -12.80 -4.70 -5.93
N VAL A 13 -11.95 -5.56 -5.38
CA VAL A 13 -12.34 -6.80 -4.72
C VAL A 13 -11.97 -6.71 -3.24
N LEU A 14 -12.89 -7.15 -2.38
CA LEU A 14 -12.67 -7.27 -0.95
C LEU A 14 -12.51 -8.74 -0.58
N HIS A 15 -11.52 -9.08 0.23
CA HIS A 15 -11.35 -10.40 0.84
C HIS A 15 -11.29 -10.25 2.36
N HIS A 16 -11.79 -11.25 3.07
CA HIS A 16 -11.54 -11.35 4.51
C HIS A 16 -10.35 -12.28 4.74
N ILE A 17 -9.35 -11.80 5.49
CA ILE A 17 -8.11 -12.52 5.76
C ILE A 17 -8.14 -12.96 7.23
N GLY A 18 -8.16 -14.28 7.44
CA GLY A 18 -8.01 -14.91 8.75
C GLY A 18 -6.54 -15.15 9.09
N ALA A 19 -6.28 -15.90 10.17
CA ALA A 19 -4.90 -16.27 10.56
C ALA A 19 -4.27 -17.31 9.60
N SER A 20 -5.09 -17.98 8.79
CA SER A 20 -4.66 -18.92 7.76
C SER A 20 -5.59 -18.86 6.55
N GLU A 21 -5.19 -19.51 5.45
CA GLU A 21 -6.01 -19.60 4.24
C GLU A 21 -7.38 -20.26 4.52
N ALA A 22 -7.40 -21.32 5.35
CA ALA A 22 -8.63 -22.00 5.74
C ALA A 22 -9.60 -21.14 6.56
N GLN A 23 -9.10 -20.07 7.20
CA GLN A 23 -9.91 -19.10 7.96
C GLN A 23 -10.21 -17.83 7.15
N SER A 24 -9.77 -17.77 5.90
CA SER A 24 -9.96 -16.63 5.02
C SER A 24 -11.17 -16.85 4.10
N VAL A 25 -11.80 -15.75 3.69
CA VAL A 25 -12.92 -15.76 2.74
C VAL A 25 -12.55 -14.91 1.54
N PHE A 26 -12.45 -15.56 0.39
CA PHE A 26 -12.14 -14.90 -0.86
C PHE A 26 -13.42 -14.65 -1.65
N ASN A 27 -13.80 -13.38 -1.83
CA ASN A 27 -14.92 -13.04 -2.72
C ASN A 27 -14.58 -13.35 -4.18
N ASP A 28 -15.64 -13.69 -4.91
CA ASP A 28 -15.68 -14.04 -6.33
C ASP A 28 -16.36 -12.95 -7.18
N TYR A 29 -16.55 -11.76 -6.62
CA TYR A 29 -17.12 -10.60 -7.31
C TYR A 29 -16.26 -9.35 -7.07
N SER A 30 -16.25 -8.45 -8.05
CA SER A 30 -15.73 -7.10 -7.92
C SER A 30 -16.88 -6.09 -7.79
N ALA A 31 -16.62 -4.99 -7.09
CA ALA A 31 -17.54 -3.88 -6.94
C ALA A 31 -17.08 -2.72 -7.82
N VAL A 32 -18.05 -2.08 -8.49
CA VAL A 32 -17.88 -0.88 -9.30
C VAL A 32 -18.82 0.18 -8.73
N LEU A 33 -18.28 1.34 -8.34
CA LEU A 33 -19.05 2.43 -7.74
C LEU A 33 -18.75 3.73 -8.47
N GLU A 34 -19.59 4.11 -9.44
CA GLU A 34 -19.27 5.20 -10.38
C GLU A 34 -19.72 6.60 -9.92
N GLY A 35 -20.54 6.69 -8.88
CA GLY A 35 -21.10 7.97 -8.46
C GLY A 35 -20.04 8.96 -7.95
N PRO A 36 -20.23 10.29 -8.15
CA PRO A 36 -19.22 11.29 -7.78
C PRO A 36 -18.89 11.29 -6.28
N GLU A 37 -19.88 11.03 -5.43
CA GLU A 37 -19.72 10.96 -3.98
C GLU A 37 -18.93 9.70 -3.59
N GLU A 38 -19.27 8.56 -4.18
CA GLU A 38 -18.62 7.28 -3.97
C GLU A 38 -17.15 7.34 -4.41
N GLN A 39 -16.87 7.88 -5.59
CA GLN A 39 -15.50 8.07 -6.09
C GLN A 39 -14.70 9.02 -5.20
N ALA A 40 -15.31 10.11 -4.71
CA ALA A 40 -14.66 11.00 -3.75
C ALA A 40 -14.30 10.28 -2.44
N PHE A 41 -15.22 9.43 -1.94
CA PHE A 41 -14.97 8.60 -0.77
C PHE A 41 -13.84 7.58 -1.01
N LEU A 42 -13.87 6.86 -2.14
CA LEU A 42 -12.86 5.84 -2.48
C LEU A 42 -11.46 6.46 -2.66
N ARG A 43 -11.36 7.62 -3.33
CA ARG A 43 -10.09 8.38 -3.41
C ARG A 43 -9.57 8.77 -2.03
N LYS A 44 -10.47 9.22 -1.14
CA LYS A 44 -10.11 9.58 0.23
C LYS A 44 -9.64 8.36 1.03
N LEU A 45 -10.26 7.20 0.83
CA LEU A 45 -9.93 5.97 1.54
C LEU A 45 -8.60 5.37 1.05
N PHE A 46 -8.41 5.32 -0.27
CA PHE A 46 -7.32 4.54 -0.88
C PHE A 46 -6.12 5.36 -1.37
N LEU A 47 -6.30 6.60 -1.84
CA LEU A 47 -5.20 7.39 -2.41
C LEU A 47 -4.67 8.44 -1.43
N LYS A 48 -5.53 9.05 -0.62
CA LYS A 48 -5.11 10.04 0.39
C LYS A 48 -4.00 9.52 1.33
N PRO A 49 -3.98 8.24 1.78
CA PRO A 49 -2.89 7.72 2.60
C PRO A 49 -1.50 7.88 1.95
N PHE A 50 -1.40 7.89 0.63
CA PHE A 50 -0.14 8.02 -0.10
C PHE A 50 0.24 9.48 -0.43
N SER A 51 -0.63 10.45 -0.17
CA SER A 51 -0.37 11.87 -0.46
C SER A 51 0.83 12.44 0.30
N THR A 52 1.27 11.81 1.38
CA THR A 52 2.45 12.24 2.15
C THR A 52 3.65 11.32 1.99
N VAL A 53 3.53 10.24 1.20
CA VAL A 53 4.61 9.28 1.00
C VAL A 53 5.53 9.80 -0.10
N LEU A 54 6.79 10.05 0.26
CA LEU A 54 7.80 10.58 -0.66
C LEU A 54 8.68 9.47 -1.24
N HIS A 55 8.99 8.45 -0.43
CA HIS A 55 9.83 7.34 -0.85
C HIS A 55 9.12 6.48 -1.89
N THR A 56 9.79 6.28 -3.01
CA THR A 56 9.35 5.39 -4.08
C THR A 56 10.18 4.11 -4.05
N CYS A 57 9.57 3.01 -4.41
CA CYS A 57 10.24 1.72 -4.56
C CYS A 57 9.96 1.16 -5.95
N GLU A 58 10.69 0.11 -6.30
CA GLU A 58 10.46 -0.71 -7.48
C GLU A 58 10.59 -2.18 -7.10
N PHE A 59 10.03 -3.07 -7.92
CA PHE A 59 10.22 -4.51 -7.74
C PHE A 59 11.69 -4.88 -7.91
N ALA A 60 12.22 -5.71 -7.01
CA ALA A 60 13.58 -6.21 -7.10
C ALA A 60 13.77 -7.02 -8.41
N ARG A 61 14.80 -6.68 -9.19
CA ARG A 61 15.17 -7.45 -10.39
C ARG A 61 15.70 -8.82 -9.96
N ALA A 62 15.03 -9.88 -10.40
CA ALA A 62 15.56 -11.22 -10.24
C ALA A 62 16.83 -11.38 -11.09
N LYS A 63 17.92 -11.82 -10.46
CA LYS A 63 19.11 -12.28 -11.19
C LYS A 63 18.80 -13.66 -11.80
N GLY A 64 18.03 -13.68 -12.89
CA GLY A 64 18.15 -14.75 -13.89
C GLY A 64 17.00 -15.73 -14.16
N ALA A 65 15.76 -15.61 -13.64
CA ALA A 65 14.63 -16.33 -14.29
C ALA A 65 13.19 -16.04 -13.82
N LYS A 66 12.91 -15.55 -12.61
CA LYS A 66 11.51 -15.35 -12.18
C LYS A 66 11.28 -13.98 -11.59
N LYS A 67 10.42 -13.18 -12.24
CA LYS A 67 9.79 -12.01 -11.64
C LYS A 67 9.19 -12.41 -10.29
N GLY A 68 9.22 -11.51 -9.29
CA GLY A 68 8.53 -11.74 -8.03
C GLY A 68 7.05 -12.03 -8.26
N VAL A 69 6.42 -12.82 -7.38
CA VAL A 69 5.02 -13.27 -7.55
C VAL A 69 4.09 -12.07 -7.74
N LEU A 70 4.19 -11.08 -6.85
CA LEU A 70 3.36 -9.87 -6.93
C LEU A 70 3.62 -9.06 -8.21
N HIS A 71 4.87 -8.96 -8.67
CA HIS A 71 5.19 -8.29 -9.93
C HIS A 71 4.51 -8.98 -11.13
N GLY A 72 4.51 -10.31 -11.17
CA GLY A 72 3.79 -11.06 -12.20
C GLY A 72 2.28 -10.81 -12.15
N LEU A 73 1.69 -10.84 -10.96
CA LEU A 73 0.26 -10.57 -10.77
C LEU A 73 -0.12 -9.14 -11.21
N CYS A 74 0.70 -8.13 -10.90
CA CYS A 74 0.47 -6.76 -11.38
C CYS A 74 0.57 -6.65 -12.90
N ALA A 75 1.55 -7.33 -13.52
CA ALA A 75 1.70 -7.33 -14.97
C ALA A 75 0.49 -7.95 -15.68
N ASN A 76 -0.06 -9.04 -15.14
CA ASN A 76 -1.27 -9.64 -15.67
C ASN A 76 -2.48 -8.67 -15.67
N VAL A 77 -2.61 -7.83 -14.63
CA VAL A 77 -3.66 -6.79 -14.57
C VAL A 77 -3.45 -5.74 -15.66
N GLU A 78 -2.19 -5.30 -15.86
CA GLU A 78 -1.83 -4.35 -16.90
C GLU A 78 -2.11 -4.91 -18.31
N GLU A 79 -1.86 -6.20 -18.51
CA GLU A 79 -2.15 -6.93 -19.76
C GLU A 79 -3.65 -7.22 -19.97
N GLY A 80 -4.51 -6.87 -18.99
CA GLY A 80 -5.96 -6.92 -19.11
C GLY A 80 -6.62 -8.19 -18.55
N GLU A 81 -5.91 -9.00 -17.76
CA GLU A 81 -6.53 -10.10 -17.02
C GLU A 81 -7.49 -9.55 -15.93
N GLY A 82 -8.57 -10.27 -15.68
CA GLY A 82 -9.63 -9.83 -14.76
C GLY A 82 -9.17 -9.70 -13.31
N LEU A 83 -9.72 -8.73 -12.57
CA LEU A 83 -9.24 -8.40 -11.23
C LEU A 83 -9.48 -9.53 -10.20
N ILE A 84 -10.59 -10.27 -10.30
CA ILE A 84 -10.98 -11.30 -9.32
C ILE A 84 -9.95 -12.44 -9.20
N PRO A 85 -9.56 -13.16 -10.26
CA PRO A 85 -8.56 -14.24 -10.13
C PRO A 85 -7.22 -13.71 -9.58
N ILE A 86 -6.85 -12.50 -9.97
CA ILE A 86 -5.61 -11.86 -9.53
C ILE A 86 -5.71 -11.45 -8.06
N SER A 87 -6.84 -10.92 -7.61
CA SER A 87 -7.02 -10.48 -6.23
C SER A 87 -6.99 -11.66 -5.26
N VAL A 88 -7.56 -12.81 -5.66
CA VAL A 88 -7.46 -14.08 -4.93
C VAL A 88 -6.00 -14.53 -4.85
N ALA A 89 -5.26 -14.53 -5.97
CA ALA A 89 -3.86 -14.90 -5.98
C ALA A 89 -2.99 -13.96 -5.12
N ILE A 90 -3.26 -12.65 -5.12
CA ILE A 90 -2.60 -11.67 -4.25
C ILE A 90 -2.87 -12.00 -2.78
N ALA A 91 -4.12 -12.30 -2.43
CA ALA A 91 -4.50 -12.61 -1.06
C ALA A 91 -3.84 -13.90 -0.54
N GLN A 92 -3.82 -14.95 -1.37
CA GLN A 92 -3.13 -16.21 -1.06
C GLN A 92 -1.62 -16.01 -0.91
N HIS A 93 -1.00 -15.25 -1.83
CA HIS A 93 0.43 -14.92 -1.76
C HIS A 93 0.77 -14.16 -0.47
N MET A 94 -0.07 -13.19 -0.06
CA MET A 94 0.13 -12.46 1.19
C MET A 94 0.05 -13.37 2.41
N ILE A 95 -0.93 -14.28 2.46
CA ILE A 95 -1.07 -15.25 3.56
C ILE A 95 0.15 -16.17 3.61
N HIS A 96 0.61 -16.65 2.46
CA HIS A 96 1.79 -17.50 2.37
C HIS A 96 3.07 -16.77 2.84
N ALA A 97 3.29 -15.53 2.38
CA ALA A 97 4.41 -14.71 2.81
C ALA A 97 4.39 -14.38 4.31
N ALA A 98 3.20 -14.36 4.92
CA ALA A 98 3.00 -14.09 6.34
C ALA A 98 3.10 -15.34 7.23
N GLN A 99 3.35 -16.54 6.71
CA GLN A 99 3.25 -17.80 7.48
C GLN A 99 4.09 -17.85 8.75
N GLU A 100 5.28 -17.26 8.73
CA GLU A 100 6.20 -17.22 9.88
C GLU A 100 5.98 -15.99 10.78
N HIS A 101 4.95 -15.19 10.49
CA HIS A 101 4.65 -13.93 11.16
C HIS A 101 3.24 -13.92 11.74
N GLU A 102 3.09 -13.36 12.94
CA GLU A 102 1.77 -13.16 13.53
C GLU A 102 1.08 -11.96 12.88
N VAL A 103 0.28 -12.22 11.84
CA VAL A 103 -0.50 -11.20 11.14
C VAL A 103 -1.93 -11.19 11.66
N LYS A 104 -2.34 -10.03 12.20
CA LYS A 104 -3.72 -9.81 12.62
C LYS A 104 -4.66 -9.98 11.44
N GLY A 105 -5.77 -10.68 11.63
CA GLY A 105 -6.82 -10.81 10.61
C GLY A 105 -7.45 -9.46 10.23
N GLY A 106 -8.23 -9.42 9.16
CA GLY A 106 -8.88 -8.19 8.72
C GLY A 106 -9.41 -8.24 7.30
N ASP A 107 -9.59 -7.07 6.72
CA ASP A 107 -10.07 -6.91 5.35
C ASP A 107 -8.88 -6.59 4.42
N LEU A 108 -8.82 -7.24 3.25
CA LEU A 108 -7.88 -6.94 2.18
C LEU A 108 -8.65 -6.46 0.96
N TYR A 109 -8.35 -5.24 0.50
CA TYR A 109 -8.87 -4.69 -0.73
C TYR A 109 -7.80 -4.75 -1.81
N VAL A 110 -8.18 -5.21 -2.99
CA VAL A 110 -7.40 -5.09 -4.22
C VAL A 110 -8.18 -4.19 -5.15
N VAL A 111 -7.59 -3.06 -5.52
CA VAL A 111 -8.28 -1.94 -6.16
C VAL A 111 -7.58 -1.58 -7.45
N LYS A 112 -8.33 -1.55 -8.56
CA LYS A 112 -7.85 -1.08 -9.86
C LYS A 112 -8.18 0.41 -10.01
N PHE A 113 -7.18 1.19 -10.38
CA PHE A 113 -7.31 2.62 -10.60
C PHE A 113 -6.96 3.00 -12.02
N ASN A 114 -7.57 4.09 -12.45
CA ASN A 114 -7.17 4.83 -13.64
C ASN A 114 -6.82 6.28 -13.26
N ALA A 115 -5.95 6.89 -14.07
CA ALA A 115 -5.54 8.29 -13.95
C ALA A 115 -4.99 8.69 -12.57
N VAL A 116 -4.21 7.83 -11.92
CA VAL A 116 -3.50 8.21 -10.68
C VAL A 116 -2.33 9.12 -11.03
N GLU A 117 -2.28 10.34 -10.48
CA GLU A 117 -1.28 11.33 -10.85
C GLU A 117 0.02 11.16 -10.04
N LEU A 118 1.14 11.16 -10.77
CA LEU A 118 2.49 11.21 -10.23
C LEU A 118 3.29 12.28 -10.98
N GLY A 119 3.50 13.43 -10.33
CA GLY A 119 4.13 14.58 -10.97
C GLY A 119 3.20 15.23 -12.00
N SER A 120 3.63 15.33 -13.26
CA SER A 120 2.82 15.89 -14.36
C SER A 120 2.15 14.82 -15.24
N ALA A 121 2.29 13.54 -14.89
CA ALA A 121 1.76 12.42 -15.65
C ALA A 121 0.74 11.64 -14.80
N SER A 122 -0.14 10.92 -15.48
CA SER A 122 -1.14 10.05 -14.87
C SER A 122 -0.97 8.62 -15.37
N TYR A 123 -1.18 7.66 -14.49
CA TYR A 123 -0.95 6.24 -14.77
C TYR A 123 -2.11 5.39 -14.26
N PRO A 124 -2.42 4.28 -14.95
CA PRO A 124 -3.16 3.19 -14.34
C PRO A 124 -2.38 2.63 -13.15
N ALA A 125 -3.10 2.08 -12.18
CA ALA A 125 -2.47 1.53 -10.98
C ALA A 125 -3.29 0.40 -10.38
N ILE A 126 -2.62 -0.42 -9.58
CA ILE A 126 -3.25 -1.36 -8.66
C ILE A 126 -2.84 -1.04 -7.23
N GLY A 127 -3.82 -0.98 -6.33
CA GLY A 127 -3.60 -0.78 -4.91
C GLY A 127 -4.06 -1.98 -4.11
N ILE A 128 -3.26 -2.34 -3.11
CA ILE A 128 -3.51 -3.45 -2.18
C ILE A 128 -3.54 -2.84 -0.78
N TYR A 129 -4.64 -3.01 -0.07
CA TYR A 129 -4.90 -2.34 1.20
C TYR A 129 -5.38 -3.34 2.24
N LYS A 130 -4.63 -3.47 3.32
CA LYS A 130 -5.03 -4.24 4.48
C LYS A 130 -5.57 -3.31 5.57
N PHE A 131 -6.74 -3.62 6.10
CA PHE A 131 -7.33 -2.98 7.26
C PHE A 131 -7.55 -4.02 8.36
N ASP A 132 -6.91 -3.83 9.50
CA ASP A 132 -7.02 -4.75 10.65
C ASP A 132 -8.26 -4.48 11.51
N ASP A 133 -8.84 -3.28 11.36
CA ASP A 133 -9.92 -2.77 12.17
C ASP A 133 -10.93 -1.99 11.34
N LYS A 134 -12.11 -1.77 11.94
CA LYS A 134 -13.22 -0.97 11.39
C LYS A 134 -13.65 0.06 12.41
N GLU A 135 -14.10 1.20 11.94
CA GLU A 135 -14.64 2.27 12.78
C GLU A 135 -16.12 2.02 13.07
N VAL A 136 -16.53 2.35 14.29
CA VAL A 136 -17.95 2.34 14.66
C VAL A 136 -18.58 3.64 14.17
N PHE A 137 -19.72 3.53 13.49
CA PHE A 137 -20.52 4.66 13.06
C PHE A 137 -22.01 4.42 13.32
N ILE A 138 -22.78 5.49 13.38
CA ILE A 138 -24.24 5.44 13.56
C ILE A 138 -24.90 5.56 12.19
N GLU A 139 -25.66 4.55 11.80
CA GLU A 139 -26.60 4.61 10.69
C GLU A 139 -27.96 5.05 11.22
N SER A 140 -28.49 6.16 10.70
CA SER A 140 -29.84 6.63 11.00
C SER A 140 -30.73 6.48 9.77
N LYS A 141 -31.97 6.03 9.98
CA LYS A 141 -32.99 5.92 8.92
C LYS A 141 -34.29 6.54 9.41
N VAL A 142 -34.78 7.53 8.67
CA VAL A 142 -36.09 8.12 8.91
C VAL A 142 -37.16 7.10 8.49
N THR A 143 -38.06 6.78 9.40
CA THR A 143 -39.31 6.05 9.11
C THR A 143 -40.47 7.04 9.17
N SER A 144 -41.67 6.63 8.76
CA SER A 144 -42.84 7.50 8.68
C SER A 144 -43.23 8.20 10.00
N ARG A 145 -42.75 7.75 11.16
CA ARG A 145 -43.07 8.34 12.47
C ARG A 145 -41.86 8.56 13.38
N ASN A 146 -40.76 7.83 13.18
CA ASN A 146 -39.61 7.79 14.10
C ASN A 146 -38.28 7.80 13.33
N VAL A 147 -37.18 8.17 13.98
CA VAL A 147 -35.82 7.95 13.45
C VAL A 147 -35.24 6.69 14.09
N ALA A 148 -34.99 5.65 13.29
CA ALA A 148 -34.31 4.44 13.75
C ALA A 148 -32.80 4.64 13.70
N MET A 149 -32.08 4.22 14.74
CA MET A 149 -30.63 4.31 14.81
C MET A 149 -30.02 2.92 15.04
N LYS A 150 -28.94 2.61 14.33
CA LYS A 150 -28.16 1.38 14.50
C LYS A 150 -26.67 1.71 14.53
N LEU A 151 -25.94 1.09 15.44
CA LEU A 151 -24.48 1.10 15.40
C LEU A 151 -24.00 0.07 14.39
N LYS A 152 -23.15 0.49 13.46
CA LYS A 152 -22.50 -0.37 12.47
C LYS A 152 -20.98 -0.18 12.55
N ARG A 153 -20.25 -1.10 11.94
CA ARG A 153 -18.80 -1.03 11.78
C ARG A 153 -18.45 -1.02 10.30
N GLY A 154 -17.56 -0.14 9.88
CA GLY A 154 -17.13 -0.02 8.49
C GLY A 154 -15.83 0.79 8.36
N LEU A 155 -15.43 1.04 7.12
CA LEU A 155 -14.33 1.95 6.82
C LEU A 155 -14.90 3.34 6.58
N GLY A 156 -14.30 4.37 7.19
CA GLY A 156 -14.66 5.76 6.93
C GLY A 156 -13.44 6.66 6.79
N THR A 157 -12.66 6.74 7.86
CA THR A 157 -11.44 7.57 7.97
C THR A 157 -10.21 6.78 8.42
N ILE A 158 -10.39 5.53 8.84
CA ILE A 158 -9.29 4.67 9.26
C ILE A 158 -8.29 4.49 8.13
N LYS A 159 -7.01 4.53 8.48
CA LYS A 159 -5.92 4.29 7.53
C LYS A 159 -5.64 2.78 7.44
N PRO A 160 -5.19 2.30 6.27
CA PRO A 160 -4.75 0.91 6.15
C PRO A 160 -3.59 0.63 7.10
N SER A 161 -3.57 -0.56 7.70
CA SER A 161 -2.44 -1.05 8.50
C SER A 161 -1.24 -1.33 7.62
N LYS A 162 -1.48 -1.88 6.42
CA LYS A 162 -0.49 -2.09 5.37
C LYS A 162 -1.09 -1.73 4.02
N ALA A 163 -0.34 -1.03 3.17
CA ALA A 163 -0.78 -0.74 1.82
C ALA A 163 0.38 -0.72 0.82
N CYS A 164 0.06 -1.09 -0.42
CA CYS A 164 0.97 -1.08 -1.56
C CYS A 164 0.21 -0.49 -2.75
N LEU A 165 0.72 0.59 -3.35
CA LEU A 165 0.20 1.19 -4.57
C LEU A 165 1.24 1.06 -5.67
N VAL A 166 0.91 0.33 -6.72
CA VAL A 166 1.79 0.05 -7.86
C VAL A 166 1.27 0.83 -9.06
N LEU A 167 2.02 1.84 -9.50
CA LEU A 167 1.73 2.57 -10.74
C LEU A 167 2.45 1.93 -11.92
N PHE A 168 1.70 1.75 -13.01
CA PHE A 168 2.18 1.18 -14.27
C PHE A 168 2.93 2.23 -15.09
N THR A 169 4.10 2.62 -14.60
CA THR A 169 4.99 3.58 -15.26
C THR A 169 5.89 2.90 -16.31
N ASP A 170 6.20 3.59 -17.41
CA ASP A 170 6.78 3.03 -18.65
C ASP A 170 8.10 2.24 -18.51
N GLU A 171 8.98 2.61 -17.58
CA GLU A 171 10.29 1.94 -17.43
C GLU A 171 10.23 0.74 -16.47
N ASN A 172 9.94 1.03 -15.20
CA ASN A 172 9.70 0.07 -14.14
C ASN A 172 8.51 0.59 -13.34
N TYR A 173 7.69 -0.29 -12.78
CA TYR A 173 6.60 0.12 -11.91
C TYR A 173 7.10 0.94 -10.72
N THR A 174 6.41 2.04 -10.46
CA THR A 174 6.67 2.88 -9.29
C THR A 174 5.77 2.45 -8.16
N ILE A 175 6.35 2.09 -7.02
CA ILE A 175 5.62 1.52 -5.90
C ILE A 175 5.69 2.46 -4.71
N PHE A 176 4.54 2.68 -4.08
CA PHE A 176 4.43 3.35 -2.79
C PHE A 176 3.95 2.36 -1.75
N THR A 177 4.54 2.39 -0.55
CA THR A 177 4.15 1.49 0.54
C THR A 177 3.83 2.22 1.82
N ILE A 178 2.89 1.66 2.57
CA ILE A 178 2.57 2.03 3.95
C ILE A 178 2.73 0.77 4.79
N ASP A 179 3.47 0.87 5.89
CA ASP A 179 3.51 -0.13 6.95
C ASP A 179 3.28 0.57 8.29
N GLY A 180 2.02 0.66 8.70
CA GLY A 180 1.59 1.38 9.90
C GLY A 180 1.83 0.62 11.20
N THR A 181 2.18 -0.67 11.13
CA THR A 181 2.40 -1.54 12.30
C THR A 181 3.87 -1.72 12.66
N GLY A 182 4.78 -1.04 11.95
CA GLY A 182 6.23 -1.16 12.10
C GLY A 182 6.85 -2.07 11.03
N SER A 183 8.10 -1.80 10.64
CA SER A 183 8.81 -2.38 9.49
C SER A 183 8.81 -3.92 9.47
N THR A 184 7.76 -4.50 8.87
CA THR A 184 7.64 -5.94 8.73
C THR A 184 8.44 -6.39 7.52
N GLU A 185 9.49 -7.18 7.76
CA GLU A 185 10.34 -7.72 6.70
C GLU A 185 9.51 -8.49 5.67
N PHE A 186 8.53 -9.29 6.14
CA PHE A 186 7.63 -10.03 5.27
C PHE A 186 6.88 -9.14 4.28
N TRP A 187 6.42 -7.94 4.69
CA TRP A 187 5.62 -7.08 3.83
C TRP A 187 6.48 -6.55 2.67
N HIS A 188 7.65 -6.00 3.00
CA HIS A 188 8.52 -5.38 2.00
C HIS A 188 9.28 -6.40 1.16
N LYS A 189 9.75 -7.51 1.75
CA LYS A 189 10.65 -8.47 1.12
C LYS A 189 9.94 -9.70 0.57
N ASP A 190 9.14 -10.38 1.40
CA ASP A 190 8.59 -11.69 1.03
C ASP A 190 7.29 -11.57 0.23
N PHE A 191 6.44 -10.60 0.60
CA PHE A 191 5.19 -10.32 -0.11
C PHE A 191 5.43 -9.45 -1.35
N ILE A 192 5.96 -8.23 -1.17
CA ILE A 192 6.12 -7.28 -2.28
C ILE A 192 7.41 -7.55 -3.08
N GLY A 193 8.53 -7.81 -2.41
CA GLY A 193 9.84 -7.97 -3.07
C GLY A 193 10.42 -6.64 -3.55
N LEU A 194 10.54 -5.67 -2.64
CA LEU A 194 10.95 -4.31 -2.95
C LEU A 194 12.47 -4.09 -2.98
N ARG A 195 12.84 -3.10 -3.78
CA ARG A 195 14.10 -2.37 -3.67
C ARG A 195 13.80 -0.86 -3.74
N ALA A 196 14.61 -0.04 -3.08
CA ALA A 196 14.56 1.40 -3.25
C ALA A 196 14.79 1.78 -4.72
N LYS A 197 13.92 2.63 -5.27
CA LYS A 197 14.05 3.11 -6.65
C LYS A 197 15.25 4.06 -6.74
N GLN A 198 16.04 3.96 -7.80
CA GLN A 198 17.13 4.90 -8.06
C GLN A 198 16.55 6.18 -8.70
N ASP A 199 15.89 7.00 -7.89
CA ASP A 199 15.40 8.33 -8.30
C ASP A 199 16.06 9.46 -7.50
N HIS A 200 15.83 10.70 -7.93
CA HIS A 200 16.41 11.87 -7.28
C HIS A 200 15.94 12.00 -5.82
N VAL A 201 14.70 11.62 -5.50
CA VAL A 201 14.13 11.72 -4.15
C VAL A 201 14.88 10.80 -3.19
N ASN A 202 15.00 9.51 -3.53
CA ASN A 202 15.72 8.55 -2.71
C ASN A 202 17.23 8.86 -2.66
N SER A 203 17.82 9.36 -3.75
CA SER A 203 19.22 9.79 -3.75
C SER A 203 19.47 10.92 -2.76
N THR A 204 18.61 11.95 -2.74
CA THR A 204 18.72 13.07 -1.79
C THR A 204 18.46 12.62 -0.36
N SER A 205 17.45 11.78 -0.11
CA SER A 205 17.21 11.22 1.22
C SER A 205 18.41 10.44 1.76
N ASN A 206 19.02 9.58 0.93
CA ASN A 206 20.22 8.83 1.30
C ASN A 206 21.40 9.75 1.63
N VAL A 207 21.63 10.81 0.83
CA VAL A 207 22.70 11.79 1.09
C VAL A 207 22.45 12.54 2.40
N LEU A 208 21.21 12.95 2.68
CA LEU A 208 20.86 13.62 3.93
C LEU A 208 21.03 12.70 5.14
N GLU A 209 20.64 11.42 5.02
CA GLU A 209 20.81 10.42 6.07
C GLU A 209 22.29 10.16 6.34
N LEU A 210 23.10 9.94 5.29
CA LEU A 210 24.56 9.81 5.41
C LEU A 210 25.20 11.04 6.07
N THR A 211 24.76 12.24 5.69
CA THR A 211 25.26 13.49 6.29
C THR A 211 24.89 13.58 7.76
N LYS A 212 23.65 13.21 8.12
CA LYS A 212 23.18 13.19 9.51
C LYS A 212 23.96 12.19 10.35
N SER A 213 24.13 10.95 9.87
CA SER A 213 24.94 9.93 10.54
C SER A 213 26.40 10.34 10.67
N PHE A 214 26.98 10.97 9.65
CA PHE A 214 28.33 11.50 9.75
C PHE A 214 28.45 12.54 10.88
N ILE A 215 27.53 13.51 10.94
CA ILE A 215 27.52 14.55 11.97
C ILE A 215 27.23 14.00 13.38
N THR A 216 26.35 13.01 13.48
CA THR A 216 25.88 12.51 14.78
C THR A 216 26.80 11.44 15.35
N ASP A 217 27.33 10.57 14.49
CA ASP A 217 28.02 9.35 14.93
C ASP A 217 29.53 9.42 14.72
N GLN A 218 30.01 10.01 13.62
CA GLN A 218 31.45 10.05 13.30
C GLN A 218 32.13 11.33 13.80
N LEU A 219 31.49 12.48 13.61
CA LEU A 219 32.06 13.78 13.94
C LEU A 219 32.40 13.92 15.45
N PRO A 220 31.56 13.46 16.40
CA PRO A 220 31.93 13.50 17.82
C PRO A 220 33.10 12.57 18.17
N GLN A 221 33.19 11.40 17.53
CA GLN A 221 34.29 10.45 17.77
C GLN A 221 35.64 11.02 17.29
N ASP A 222 35.66 11.67 16.12
CA ASP A 222 36.86 12.33 15.60
C ASP A 222 37.31 13.51 16.49
N PHE A 223 36.36 14.25 17.07
CA PHE A 223 36.66 15.36 17.98
C PHE A 223 37.03 14.92 19.41
N GLU A 224 36.56 13.76 19.88
CA GLU A 224 37.01 13.18 21.14
C GLU A 224 38.44 12.66 21.06
N ILE A 225 38.83 12.03 19.94
CA ILE A 225 40.22 11.62 19.68
C ILE A 225 41.14 12.85 19.61
N ALA A 226 40.73 13.90 18.88
CA ALA A 226 41.53 15.13 18.75
C ALA A 226 41.75 15.90 20.07
N LYS A 227 40.88 15.74 21.07
CA LYS A 227 41.06 16.32 22.41
C LYS A 227 41.95 15.47 23.32
N ALA A 228 41.96 14.15 23.13
CA ALA A 228 42.84 13.25 23.90
C ALA A 228 44.32 13.35 23.48
N ASP A 229 44.58 13.80 22.24
CA ASP A 229 45.93 14.03 21.71
C ASP A 229 46.51 15.44 22.02
N GLN A 230 45.80 16.26 22.81
CA GLN A 230 46.34 17.51 23.35
C GLN A 230 46.85 17.30 24.79
N ILE A 231 48.03 16.68 24.92
CA ILE A 231 48.85 16.70 26.14
C ILE A 231 50.13 17.48 25.83
#